data_AF-A0A7Y1VAN9-F1
#
_entry.id   AF-A0A7Y1VAN9-F1
#
_cell.length_a   1.000
_cell.length_b   1.000
_cell.length_c   1.000
_cell.angle_alpha   90.00
_cell.angle_beta   90.00
_cell.angle_gamma   90.00
#
_symmetry.space_group_name_H-M   'P 1'
#
loop_
_entity.id
_entity.type
_entity.pdbx_description
1 polymer ?
#
loop_
_entity_poly.entity_id
_entity_poly.type
_entity_poly.pdbx_seq_one_letter_code
_entity_poly.pdbx_strand_id
1 'polypeptide(L)'
;MAGGKLSARQKMINLMYLVFIAMLALNMSKEVLSAFGLMNEKFSESNEAATERNTQFMEGLAEKVEEQPAKYQPLKAQADQISVLATNFNAYLTDLKTKMTSTVEDPEDYEIMDKGDFLDQHFFIGDKLKPEGEEFLNQMKTFREGVAEVLKDNPDLQDIVNDVQKKFATDAVTNRDGNVIDWLDYHYKGFPLVASLTKMTALQADVKTTESEMLSSMLAGKLKVEASLTNFDAIVVPDKTAFFQGEQFTGRIILGKNDKTLRADKVIINGKELAEDAMQAGQTMLKFPAGRIGEQKIKGEFQFKEGDSIISIPVESSYAVIPKPNAATISADKMNVVYRGVSNPMTISFAGIPDNKVAASAPGLQKVSGVGKYVMNPGTGREVTIRVSGKLPDGKPVSDSQTFRIKDIPKPTGTVRGEDGAIKMQRNALNISTIGAKLDDFDFDLPLSVSGFKFKVLGQPTINVSGSKLNSRAKAVLTKAKRGSSVQIFDIQAKIKGNSSYRLKKVSPVIIELTN
;
A
#
# COMPACT_ATOMS: atom_id res chain seq x y z
N MET A 1 46.43 47.32 -79.87
CA MET A 1 47.00 48.68 -79.74
C MET A 1 48.42 48.58 -79.19
N ALA A 2 49.37 49.24 -79.88
CA ALA A 2 50.75 49.58 -79.48
C ALA A 2 51.66 48.46 -78.92
N GLY A 3 52.18 47.60 -79.81
CA GLY A 3 53.35 46.76 -79.55
C GLY A 3 54.67 47.54 -79.66
N GLY A 4 54.92 48.46 -78.72
CA GLY A 4 56.25 49.07 -78.56
C GLY A 4 57.21 48.06 -77.94
N LYS A 5 58.43 47.93 -78.49
CA LYS A 5 59.52 47.14 -77.87
C LYS A 5 59.90 47.78 -76.52
N LEU A 6 59.20 47.41 -75.46
CA LEU A 6 59.52 47.78 -74.08
C LEU A 6 60.94 47.29 -73.76
N SER A 7 61.77 48.18 -73.21
CA SER A 7 63.12 47.82 -72.75
C SER A 7 63.06 46.70 -71.71
N ALA A 8 64.11 45.88 -71.59
CA ALA A 8 64.16 44.81 -70.59
C ALA A 8 63.87 45.33 -69.17
N ARG A 9 64.30 46.57 -68.87
CA ARG A 9 63.98 47.28 -67.62
C ARG A 9 62.48 47.55 -67.45
N GLN A 10 61.78 48.02 -68.49
CA GLN A 10 60.32 48.22 -68.42
C GLN A 10 59.55 46.90 -68.34
N LYS A 11 60.03 45.82 -68.96
CA LYS A 11 59.41 44.49 -68.78
C LYS A 11 59.55 43.99 -67.35
N MET A 12 60.72 44.19 -66.73
CA MET A 12 60.94 43.86 -65.32
C MET A 12 60.07 44.71 -64.39
N ILE A 13 59.96 46.02 -64.64
CA ILE A 13 59.08 46.90 -63.87
C ILE A 13 57.62 46.47 -64.04
N ASN A 14 57.15 46.22 -65.25
CA ASN A 14 55.78 45.76 -65.49
C ASN A 14 55.51 44.40 -64.84
N LEU A 15 56.48 43.47 -64.84
CA LEU A 15 56.35 42.19 -64.15
C LEU A 15 56.28 42.39 -62.63
N MET A 16 57.12 43.27 -62.06
CA MET A 16 57.06 43.60 -60.63
C MET A 16 55.74 44.28 -60.25
N TYR A 17 55.22 45.19 -61.08
CA TYR A 17 53.91 45.80 -60.87
C TYR A 17 52.78 44.77 -60.97
N LEU A 18 52.87 43.82 -61.91
CA LEU A 18 51.86 42.77 -62.08
C LEU A 18 51.91 41.77 -60.92
N VAL A 19 53.10 41.42 -60.44
CA VAL A 19 53.30 40.62 -59.21
C VAL A 19 52.84 41.38 -57.97
N PHE A 20 53.10 42.68 -57.87
CA PHE A 20 52.64 43.52 -56.75
C PHE A 20 51.11 43.70 -56.74
N ILE A 21 50.50 43.96 -57.90
CA ILE A 21 49.04 44.03 -58.03
C ILE A 21 48.41 42.65 -57.76
N ALA A 22 49.03 41.56 -58.22
CA ALA A 22 48.59 40.21 -57.88
C ALA A 22 48.71 39.93 -56.37
N MET A 23 49.80 40.35 -55.71
CA MET A 23 49.96 40.22 -54.25
C MET A 23 48.94 41.07 -53.48
N LEU A 24 48.70 42.32 -53.90
CA LEU A 24 47.65 43.16 -53.30
C LEU A 24 46.24 42.61 -53.54
N ALA A 25 46.00 41.95 -54.67
CA ALA A 25 44.72 41.32 -54.98
C ALA A 25 44.51 39.97 -54.29
N LEU A 26 45.59 39.30 -53.87
CA LEU A 26 45.55 38.05 -53.10
C LEU A 26 45.34 38.29 -51.59
N ASN A 27 45.70 39.48 -51.10
CA ASN A 27 45.46 39.85 -49.71
C ASN A 27 44.01 40.32 -49.51
N MET A 28 43.38 39.86 -48.43
CA MET A 28 42.03 40.29 -48.06
C MET A 28 42.02 41.77 -47.66
N SER A 29 40.87 42.45 -47.83
CA SER A 29 40.75 43.83 -47.38
C SER A 29 40.75 43.91 -45.85
N LYS A 30 41.38 44.97 -45.30
CA LYS A 30 41.49 45.18 -43.85
C LYS A 30 40.14 45.18 -43.16
N GLU A 31 39.13 45.81 -43.78
CA GLU A 31 37.77 45.87 -43.26
C GLU A 31 37.12 44.49 -43.13
N VAL A 32 37.45 43.55 -44.02
CA VAL A 32 36.97 42.17 -43.95
C VAL A 32 37.64 41.42 -42.79
N LEU A 33 38.93 41.63 -42.56
CA LEU A 33 39.65 41.03 -41.42
C LEU A 33 39.12 41.56 -40.08
N SER A 34 38.89 42.87 -39.97
CA SER A 34 38.26 43.47 -38.78
C SER A 34 36.85 42.91 -38.54
N ALA A 35 36.06 42.67 -39.60
CA ALA A 35 34.74 42.06 -39.46
C ALA A 35 34.79 40.63 -38.91
N PHE A 36 35.79 39.82 -39.30
CA PHE A 36 36.02 38.51 -38.69
C PHE A 36 36.43 38.61 -37.22
N GLY A 37 37.23 39.62 -36.87
CA GLY A 37 37.57 39.95 -35.49
C GLY A 37 36.35 40.26 -34.62
N LEU A 38 35.47 41.15 -35.09
CA LEU A 38 34.21 41.48 -34.40
C LEU A 38 33.29 40.25 -34.25
N MET A 39 33.25 39.36 -35.25
CA MET A 39 32.53 38.09 -35.12
C MET A 39 33.17 37.17 -34.07
N ASN A 40 34.50 37.11 -34.00
CA ASN A 40 35.22 36.34 -33.00
C ASN A 40 34.93 36.83 -31.58
N GLU A 41 34.93 38.15 -31.36
CA GLU A 41 34.55 38.75 -30.06
C GLU A 41 33.12 38.38 -29.68
N LYS A 42 32.17 38.57 -30.61
CA LYS A 42 30.77 38.22 -30.36
C LYS A 42 30.57 36.74 -30.04
N PHE A 43 31.27 35.84 -30.74
CA PHE A 43 31.20 34.41 -30.41
C PHE A 43 31.87 34.13 -29.06
N SER A 44 32.94 34.83 -28.70
CA SER A 44 33.60 34.69 -27.40
C SER A 44 32.68 35.11 -26.25
N GLU A 45 32.00 36.25 -26.36
CA GLU A 45 30.97 36.68 -25.39
C GLU A 45 29.82 35.67 -25.30
N SER A 46 29.33 35.19 -26.44
CA SER A 46 28.29 34.14 -26.49
C SER A 46 28.76 32.85 -25.82
N ASN A 47 30.04 32.51 -25.96
CA ASN A 47 30.64 31.33 -25.37
C ASN A 47 30.75 31.43 -23.85
N GLU A 48 31.05 32.61 -23.31
CA GLU A 48 31.06 32.85 -21.87
C GLU A 48 29.66 32.72 -21.29
N ALA A 49 28.67 33.37 -21.92
CA ALA A 49 27.27 33.29 -21.49
C ALA A 49 26.72 31.84 -21.57
N ALA A 50 27.09 31.07 -22.61
CA ALA A 50 26.69 29.67 -22.71
C ALA A 50 27.36 28.80 -21.65
N THR A 51 28.63 29.06 -21.31
CA THR A 51 29.31 28.36 -20.20
C THR A 51 28.63 28.65 -18.86
N GLU A 52 28.34 29.91 -18.55
CA GLU A 52 27.65 30.26 -17.30
C GLU A 52 26.29 29.54 -17.21
N ARG A 53 25.52 29.54 -18.30
CA ARG A 53 24.23 28.84 -18.37
C ARG A 53 24.36 27.33 -18.12
N ASN A 54 25.34 26.68 -18.76
CA ASN A 54 25.56 25.24 -18.60
C ASN A 54 25.99 24.90 -17.17
N THR A 55 26.86 25.72 -16.57
CA THR A 55 27.27 25.57 -15.17
C THR A 55 26.08 25.67 -14.22
N GLN A 56 25.27 26.73 -14.35
CA GLN A 56 24.06 26.91 -13.52
C GLN A 56 23.06 25.76 -13.69
N PHE A 57 22.91 25.24 -14.91
CA PHE A 57 22.07 24.08 -15.16
C PHE A 57 22.58 22.83 -14.41
N MET A 58 23.88 22.58 -14.46
CA MET A 58 24.51 21.42 -13.80
C MET A 58 24.45 21.52 -12.28
N GLU A 59 24.59 22.72 -11.73
CA GLU A 59 24.40 23.02 -10.31
C GLU A 59 22.94 22.74 -9.89
N GLY A 60 21.96 23.28 -10.62
CA GLY A 60 20.54 23.01 -10.35
C GLY A 60 20.17 21.51 -10.48
N LEU A 61 20.80 20.80 -11.41
CA LEU A 61 20.62 19.34 -11.53
C LEU A 61 21.24 18.61 -10.33
N ALA A 62 22.37 19.08 -9.79
CA ALA A 62 22.98 18.51 -8.59
C ALA A 62 22.09 18.72 -7.35
N GLU A 63 21.46 19.89 -7.20
CA GLU A 63 20.47 20.13 -6.13
C GLU A 63 19.29 19.15 -6.24
N LYS A 64 18.79 18.91 -7.46
CA LYS A 64 17.71 17.93 -7.70
C LYS A 64 18.13 16.50 -7.35
N VAL A 65 19.40 16.16 -7.56
CA VAL A 65 19.97 14.88 -7.09
C VAL A 65 19.98 14.79 -5.58
N GLU A 66 20.31 15.87 -4.85
CA GLU A 66 20.23 15.85 -3.39
C GLU A 66 18.80 15.66 -2.87
N GLU A 67 17.82 16.30 -3.51
CA GLU A 67 16.40 16.17 -3.16
C GLU A 67 15.85 14.76 -3.44
N GLN A 68 16.18 14.19 -4.61
CA GLN A 68 15.66 12.90 -5.07
C GLN A 68 16.75 12.09 -5.81
N PRO A 69 17.69 11.46 -5.08
CA PRO A 69 18.85 10.80 -5.70
C PRO A 69 18.46 9.70 -6.68
N ALA A 70 17.59 8.78 -6.27
CA ALA A 70 17.15 7.66 -7.11
C ALA A 70 16.49 8.11 -8.42
N LYS A 71 15.98 9.34 -8.45
CA LYS A 71 15.24 9.91 -9.57
C LYS A 71 16.13 10.63 -10.57
N TYR A 72 17.07 11.44 -10.09
CA TYR A 72 17.89 12.33 -10.93
C TYR A 72 19.34 11.86 -11.10
N GLN A 73 19.85 10.93 -10.29
CA GLN A 73 21.22 10.41 -10.44
C GLN A 73 21.50 9.85 -11.84
N PRO A 74 20.60 9.06 -12.47
CA PRO A 74 20.85 8.56 -13.83
C PRO A 74 20.94 9.69 -14.86
N LEU A 75 20.11 10.73 -14.71
CA LEU A 75 20.11 11.90 -15.58
C LEU A 75 21.41 12.71 -15.43
N LYS A 76 21.85 12.91 -14.17
CA LYS A 76 23.10 13.60 -13.86
C LYS A 76 24.31 12.87 -14.41
N ALA A 77 24.33 11.53 -14.33
CA ALA A 77 25.42 10.74 -14.90
C ALA A 77 25.54 10.92 -16.43
N GLN A 78 24.42 10.95 -17.15
CA GLN A 78 24.41 11.25 -18.59
C GLN A 78 24.85 12.69 -18.88
N ALA A 79 24.35 13.65 -18.10
CA ALA A 79 24.72 15.06 -18.23
C ALA A 79 26.23 15.29 -17.99
N ASP A 80 26.81 14.61 -17.00
CA ASP A 80 28.25 14.65 -16.70
C ASP A 80 29.08 14.09 -17.86
N GLN A 81 28.65 12.99 -18.47
CA GLN A 81 29.34 12.42 -19.63
C GLN A 81 29.36 13.41 -20.81
N ILE A 82 28.22 14.04 -21.10
CA ILE A 82 28.12 15.06 -22.16
C ILE A 82 29.02 16.26 -21.83
N SER A 83 28.99 16.73 -20.58
CA SER A 83 29.80 17.89 -20.17
C SER A 83 31.30 17.62 -20.24
N VAL A 84 31.74 16.40 -19.91
CA VAL A 84 33.13 15.97 -20.10
C VAL A 84 33.52 15.98 -21.58
N LEU A 85 32.67 15.45 -22.47
CA LEU A 85 32.91 15.47 -23.92
C LEU A 85 33.03 16.92 -24.44
N ALA A 86 32.09 17.78 -24.05
CA ALA A 86 32.08 19.20 -24.43
C ALA A 86 33.31 19.95 -23.90
N THR A 87 33.67 19.71 -22.63
CA THR A 87 34.82 20.35 -21.98
C THR A 87 36.14 19.94 -22.63
N ASN A 88 36.33 18.65 -22.89
CA ASN A 88 37.53 18.14 -23.54
C ASN A 88 37.72 18.75 -24.93
N PHE A 89 36.65 18.77 -25.73
CA PHE A 89 36.73 19.32 -27.09
C PHE A 89 36.94 20.84 -27.08
N ASN A 90 36.24 21.58 -26.19
CA ASN A 90 36.45 23.02 -26.04
C ASN A 90 37.86 23.36 -25.55
N ALA A 91 38.43 22.56 -24.64
CA ALA A 91 39.79 22.74 -24.13
C ALA A 91 40.82 22.55 -25.25
N TYR A 92 40.64 21.53 -26.09
CA TYR A 92 41.45 21.31 -27.29
C TYR A 92 41.38 22.51 -28.26
N LEU A 93 40.16 23.00 -28.56
CA LEU A 93 39.99 24.19 -29.41
C LEU A 93 40.64 25.44 -28.79
N THR A 94 40.59 25.59 -27.48
CA THR A 94 41.21 26.72 -26.77
C THR A 94 42.73 26.67 -26.89
N ASP A 95 43.33 25.51 -26.62
CA ASP A 95 44.79 25.31 -26.75
C ASP A 95 45.26 25.58 -28.19
N LEU A 96 44.52 25.09 -29.19
CA LEU A 96 44.84 25.33 -30.59
C LEU A 96 44.75 26.83 -30.95
N LYS A 97 43.70 27.53 -30.48
CA LYS A 97 43.56 28.98 -30.66
C LYS A 97 44.69 29.76 -29.99
N THR A 98 45.11 29.36 -28.79
CA THR A 98 46.25 29.99 -28.09
C THR A 98 47.56 29.81 -28.87
N LYS A 99 47.79 28.63 -29.45
CA LYS A 99 48.96 28.40 -30.32
C LYS A 99 48.90 29.26 -31.58
N MET A 100 47.72 29.41 -32.19
CA MET A 100 47.51 30.30 -33.34
C MET A 100 47.85 31.76 -33.01
N THR A 101 47.30 32.30 -31.92
CA THR A 101 47.50 33.72 -31.55
C THR A 101 48.90 34.01 -31.03
N SER A 102 49.65 33.01 -30.55
CA SER A 102 51.07 33.17 -30.15
C SER A 102 52.02 33.54 -31.30
N THR A 103 51.55 33.45 -32.55
CA THR A 103 52.33 33.81 -33.74
C THR A 103 52.26 35.29 -34.12
N VAL A 104 51.44 36.08 -33.43
CA VAL A 104 51.27 37.52 -33.67
C VAL A 104 51.71 38.35 -32.45
N GLU A 105 52.17 39.58 -32.69
CA GLU A 105 52.62 40.49 -31.62
C GLU A 105 51.46 41.04 -30.80
N ASP A 106 50.34 41.37 -31.46
CA ASP A 106 49.11 41.84 -30.83
C ASP A 106 47.92 40.93 -31.23
N PRO A 107 47.43 40.08 -30.32
CA PRO A 107 46.26 39.22 -30.56
C PRO A 107 44.93 39.96 -30.78
N GLU A 108 44.86 41.26 -30.49
CA GLU A 108 43.66 42.09 -30.71
C GLU A 108 43.72 42.87 -32.04
N ASP A 109 44.89 42.94 -32.68
CA ASP A 109 45.04 43.50 -34.02
C ASP A 109 44.70 42.44 -35.09
N TYR A 110 43.43 42.37 -35.48
CA TYR A 110 42.97 41.41 -36.48
C TYR A 110 43.45 41.73 -37.91
N GLU A 111 43.89 42.96 -38.20
CA GLU A 111 44.31 43.34 -39.56
C GLU A 111 45.65 42.70 -39.96
N ILE A 112 46.46 42.29 -38.98
CA ILE A 112 47.75 41.61 -39.20
C ILE A 112 47.62 40.07 -39.31
N MET A 113 46.41 39.54 -39.14
CA MET A 113 46.10 38.11 -39.14
C MET A 113 45.65 37.59 -40.52
N ASP A 114 46.26 38.09 -41.60
CA ASP A 114 45.85 37.83 -42.99
C ASP A 114 46.43 36.53 -43.59
N LYS A 115 47.38 35.87 -42.90
CA LYS A 115 48.09 34.68 -43.39
C LYS A 115 47.48 33.37 -42.89
N GLY A 116 47.52 32.33 -43.72
CA GLY A 116 47.08 30.96 -43.37
C GLY A 116 48.19 30.00 -42.94
N ASP A 117 49.45 30.45 -42.93
CA ASP A 117 50.64 29.61 -42.82
C ASP A 117 50.63 28.69 -41.59
N PHE A 118 50.09 29.14 -40.45
CA PHE A 118 50.11 28.37 -39.21
C PHE A 118 49.34 27.05 -39.35
N LEU A 119 48.06 27.09 -39.75
CA LEU A 119 47.26 25.86 -39.87
C LEU A 119 47.68 25.03 -41.07
N ASP A 120 48.12 25.68 -42.15
CA ASP A 120 48.66 24.97 -43.32
C ASP A 120 49.87 24.11 -42.93
N GLN A 121 50.76 24.65 -42.08
CA GLN A 121 51.91 23.91 -41.56
C GLN A 121 51.55 22.98 -40.39
N HIS A 122 50.56 23.31 -39.58
CA HIS A 122 50.20 22.51 -38.41
C HIS A 122 49.43 21.25 -38.80
N PHE A 123 48.50 21.35 -39.76
CA PHE A 123 47.63 20.24 -40.15
C PHE A 123 48.08 19.47 -41.39
N PHE A 124 48.95 20.02 -42.25
CA PHE A 124 49.27 19.41 -43.54
C PHE A 124 50.76 19.21 -43.80
N ILE A 125 51.10 18.17 -44.59
CA ILE A 125 52.39 17.96 -45.26
C ILE A 125 52.09 17.82 -46.75
N GLY A 126 52.19 18.93 -47.48
CA GLY A 126 51.75 18.99 -48.88
C GLY A 126 50.25 18.71 -48.99
N ASP A 127 49.87 17.65 -49.71
CA ASP A 127 48.48 17.24 -49.90
C ASP A 127 48.01 16.17 -48.89
N LYS A 128 48.81 15.86 -47.86
CA LYS A 128 48.45 14.87 -46.84
C LYS A 128 48.25 15.52 -45.47
N LEU A 129 47.37 14.93 -44.66
CA LEU A 129 47.16 15.30 -43.26
C LEU A 129 48.36 14.88 -42.38
N LYS A 130 48.66 15.72 -41.39
CA LYS A 130 49.54 15.42 -40.26
C LYS A 130 48.76 14.73 -39.13
N PRO A 131 49.45 14.08 -38.18
CA PRO A 131 48.83 13.57 -36.95
C PRO A 131 47.97 14.63 -36.22
N GLU A 132 48.39 15.89 -36.23
CA GLU A 132 47.65 16.99 -35.60
C GLU A 132 46.33 17.32 -36.32
N GLY A 133 46.29 17.18 -37.65
CA GLY A 133 45.06 17.34 -38.43
C GLY A 133 44.10 16.15 -38.26
N GLU A 134 44.64 14.93 -38.17
CA GLU A 134 43.86 13.73 -37.81
C GLU A 134 43.28 13.86 -36.40
N GLU A 135 44.06 14.40 -35.45
CA GLU A 135 43.60 14.63 -34.08
C GLU A 135 42.45 15.63 -34.03
N PHE A 136 42.48 16.73 -34.80
CA PHE A 136 41.37 17.67 -34.88
C PHE A 136 40.07 16.99 -35.31
N LEU A 137 40.14 16.18 -36.38
CA LEU A 137 38.99 15.41 -36.87
C LEU A 137 38.54 14.36 -35.85
N ASN A 138 39.48 13.73 -35.15
CA ASN A 138 39.18 12.74 -34.12
C ASN A 138 38.50 13.35 -32.89
N GLN A 139 38.87 14.58 -32.49
CA GLN A 139 38.19 15.32 -31.41
C GLN A 139 36.73 15.65 -31.78
N MET A 140 36.50 16.16 -33.00
CA MET A 140 35.13 16.36 -33.51
C MET A 140 34.34 15.05 -33.55
N LYS A 141 34.95 13.98 -34.05
CA LYS A 141 34.34 12.64 -34.12
C LYS A 141 33.99 12.12 -32.73
N THR A 142 34.91 12.23 -31.78
CA THR A 142 34.73 11.78 -30.38
C THR A 142 33.58 12.51 -29.71
N PHE A 143 33.47 13.83 -29.90
CA PHE A 143 32.34 14.59 -29.40
C PHE A 143 31.02 14.11 -30.03
N ARG A 144 30.96 14.04 -31.36
CA ARG A 144 29.78 13.63 -32.12
C ARG A 144 29.28 12.24 -31.75
N GLU A 145 30.17 11.25 -31.77
CA GLU A 145 29.84 9.84 -31.53
C GLU A 145 29.63 9.56 -30.05
N GLY A 146 30.41 10.21 -29.17
CA GLY A 146 30.22 10.11 -27.73
C GLY A 146 28.85 10.62 -27.28
N VAL A 147 28.42 11.78 -27.80
CA VAL A 147 27.08 12.31 -27.53
C VAL A 147 25.99 11.37 -28.03
N ALA A 148 26.12 10.86 -29.25
CA ALA A 148 25.16 9.91 -29.82
C ALA A 148 25.04 8.63 -28.97
N GLU A 149 26.16 8.13 -28.45
CA GLU A 149 26.20 6.93 -27.60
C GLU A 149 25.54 7.16 -26.24
N VAL A 150 25.76 8.32 -25.59
CA VAL A 150 25.13 8.65 -24.30
C VAL A 150 23.61 8.73 -24.42
N LEU A 151 23.11 9.18 -25.56
CA LEU A 151 21.69 9.44 -25.81
C LEU A 151 20.97 8.34 -26.60
N LYS A 152 21.66 7.26 -26.99
CA LYS A 152 21.12 6.20 -27.87
C LYS A 152 19.80 5.59 -27.39
N ASP A 153 19.66 5.42 -26.07
CA ASP A 153 18.52 4.73 -25.45
C ASP A 153 17.36 5.70 -25.15
N ASN A 154 17.49 6.99 -25.50
CA ASN A 154 16.48 8.00 -25.27
C ASN A 154 15.78 8.39 -26.60
N PRO A 155 14.59 7.83 -26.90
CA PRO A 155 13.90 8.06 -28.16
C PRO A 155 13.40 9.51 -28.32
N ASP A 156 13.11 10.19 -27.21
CA ASP A 156 12.63 11.58 -27.21
C ASP A 156 13.74 12.59 -27.57
N LEU A 157 15.01 12.16 -27.63
CA LEU A 157 16.19 12.99 -27.88
C LEU A 157 16.87 12.74 -29.22
N GLN A 158 16.29 11.89 -30.07
CA GLN A 158 16.89 11.52 -31.36
C GLN A 158 17.06 12.70 -32.31
N ASP A 159 16.17 13.69 -32.28
CA ASP A 159 16.30 14.89 -33.10
C ASP A 159 17.57 15.69 -32.76
N ILE A 160 17.95 15.72 -31.48
CA ILE A 160 19.18 16.39 -31.03
C ILE A 160 20.41 15.58 -31.43
N VAL A 161 20.36 14.25 -31.33
CA VAL A 161 21.43 13.38 -31.81
C VAL A 161 21.65 13.59 -33.31
N ASN A 162 20.58 13.69 -34.10
CA ASN A 162 20.67 13.95 -35.54
C ASN A 162 21.26 15.34 -35.83
N ASP A 163 20.89 16.35 -35.05
CA ASP A 163 21.45 17.70 -35.18
C ASP A 163 22.94 17.75 -34.83
N VAL A 164 23.37 17.07 -33.76
CA VAL A 164 24.79 16.89 -33.41
C VAL A 164 25.54 16.19 -34.55
N GLN A 165 24.98 15.09 -35.07
CA GLN A 165 25.60 14.36 -36.18
C GLN A 165 25.80 15.23 -37.42
N LYS A 166 24.84 16.11 -37.71
CA LYS A 166 24.89 17.03 -38.84
C LYS A 166 25.83 18.20 -38.63
N LYS A 167 25.78 18.86 -37.46
CA LYS A 167 26.61 20.04 -37.14
C LYS A 167 28.10 19.69 -37.08
N PHE A 168 28.43 18.51 -36.55
CA PHE A 168 29.80 18.02 -36.40
C PHE A 168 30.17 16.96 -37.45
N ALA A 169 29.47 16.96 -38.60
CA ALA A 169 29.83 16.13 -39.74
C ALA A 169 31.16 16.61 -40.35
N THR A 170 32.03 15.65 -40.68
CA THR A 170 33.36 15.90 -41.25
C THR A 170 33.53 15.23 -42.61
N ASP A 171 32.41 15.02 -43.31
CA ASP A 171 32.38 14.43 -44.65
C ASP A 171 32.96 15.40 -45.70
N ALA A 172 33.51 14.83 -46.78
CA ALA A 172 34.08 15.62 -47.87
C ALA A 172 33.02 16.53 -48.53
N VAL A 173 33.43 17.75 -48.88
CA VAL A 173 32.56 18.80 -49.42
C VAL A 173 32.81 18.96 -50.92
N THR A 174 31.74 19.06 -51.71
CA THR A 174 31.86 19.40 -53.12
C THR A 174 31.89 20.90 -53.30
N ASN A 175 32.97 21.43 -53.86
CA ASN A 175 33.13 22.87 -54.09
C ASN A 175 32.32 23.33 -55.33
N ARG A 176 32.33 24.64 -55.60
CA ARG A 176 31.63 25.25 -56.75
C ARG A 176 32.05 24.66 -58.11
N ASP A 177 33.30 24.21 -58.22
CA ASP A 177 33.86 23.66 -59.46
C ASP A 177 33.58 22.16 -59.63
N GLY A 178 32.84 21.55 -58.70
CA GLY A 178 32.47 20.14 -58.73
C GLY A 178 33.54 19.19 -58.18
N ASN A 179 34.62 19.72 -57.58
CA ASN A 179 35.66 18.92 -56.97
C ASN A 179 35.27 18.53 -55.53
N VAL A 180 35.48 17.26 -55.19
CA VAL A 180 35.32 16.74 -53.82
C VAL A 180 36.61 17.06 -53.06
N ILE A 181 36.48 17.83 -51.98
CA ILE A 181 37.58 18.28 -51.14
C ILE A 181 37.34 17.77 -49.72
N ASP A 182 38.37 17.25 -49.07
CA ASP A 182 38.29 16.82 -47.68
C ASP A 182 37.85 17.98 -46.77
N TRP A 183 37.11 17.66 -45.71
CA TRP A 183 36.47 18.69 -44.88
C TRP A 183 37.47 19.67 -44.28
N LEU A 184 38.61 19.19 -43.77
CA LEU A 184 39.63 20.06 -43.17
C LEU A 184 40.28 20.97 -44.21
N ASP A 185 40.58 20.46 -45.41
CA ASP A 185 41.09 21.23 -46.54
C ASP A 185 40.10 22.34 -46.93
N TYR A 186 38.81 22.01 -47.07
CA TYR A 186 37.78 22.97 -47.47
C TYR A 186 37.55 24.08 -46.43
N HIS A 187 37.67 23.76 -45.13
CA HIS A 187 37.33 24.70 -44.07
C HIS A 187 38.52 25.53 -43.54
N TYR A 188 39.76 25.02 -43.62
CA TYR A 188 40.91 25.64 -42.95
C TYR A 188 42.16 25.83 -43.82
N LYS A 189 42.35 25.07 -44.91
CA LYS A 189 43.56 25.19 -45.73
C LYS A 189 43.57 26.49 -46.53
N GLY A 190 44.63 27.27 -46.39
CA GLY A 190 44.80 28.58 -47.01
C GLY A 190 43.89 29.69 -46.47
N PHE A 191 43.16 29.45 -45.37
CA PHE A 191 42.33 30.48 -44.74
C PHE A 191 43.17 31.41 -43.86
N PRO A 192 42.94 32.74 -43.90
CA PRO A 192 43.57 33.69 -42.98
C PRO A 192 43.41 33.30 -41.51
N LEU A 193 44.41 33.63 -40.70
CA LEU A 193 44.47 33.27 -39.27
C LEU A 193 43.21 33.75 -38.53
N VAL A 194 42.76 34.99 -38.75
CA VAL A 194 41.55 35.53 -38.11
C VAL A 194 40.30 34.74 -38.53
N ALA A 195 40.16 34.37 -39.80
CA ALA A 195 39.00 33.62 -40.28
C ALA A 195 38.96 32.21 -39.65
N SER A 196 40.13 31.57 -39.53
CA SER A 196 40.26 30.27 -38.87
C SER A 196 39.98 30.36 -37.37
N LEU A 197 40.48 31.42 -36.71
CA LEU A 197 40.21 31.71 -35.30
C LEU A 197 38.70 31.89 -35.05
N THR A 198 38.03 32.73 -35.84
CA THR A 198 36.59 32.95 -35.77
C THR A 198 35.81 31.65 -35.98
N LYS A 199 36.19 30.82 -36.95
CA LYS A 199 35.56 29.51 -37.19
C LYS A 199 35.70 28.57 -36.00
N MET A 200 36.87 28.51 -35.36
CA MET A 200 37.07 27.71 -34.15
C MET A 200 36.25 28.25 -32.97
N THR A 201 36.15 29.57 -32.82
CA THR A 201 35.29 30.19 -31.80
C THR A 201 33.81 29.93 -32.04
N ALA A 202 33.37 29.93 -33.31
CA ALA A 202 32.03 29.52 -33.69
C ALA A 202 31.78 28.03 -33.38
N LEU A 203 32.77 27.16 -33.63
CA LEU A 203 32.67 25.75 -33.27
C LEU A 203 32.56 25.54 -31.75
N GLN A 204 33.29 26.32 -30.94
CA GLN A 204 33.11 26.34 -29.48
C GLN A 204 31.67 26.76 -29.10
N ALA A 205 31.09 27.72 -29.82
CA ALA A 205 29.70 28.13 -29.62
C ALA A 205 28.73 27.01 -29.94
N ASP A 206 28.92 26.33 -31.07
CA ASP A 206 28.10 25.18 -31.45
C ASP A 206 28.17 24.08 -30.38
N VAL A 207 29.36 23.77 -29.84
CA VAL A 207 29.51 22.78 -28.76
C VAL A 207 28.74 23.20 -27.51
N LYS A 208 28.93 24.43 -27.03
CA LYS A 208 28.31 24.91 -25.79
C LYS A 208 26.79 25.06 -25.91
N THR A 209 26.29 25.57 -27.03
CA THR A 209 24.86 25.69 -27.29
C THR A 209 24.20 24.32 -27.44
N THR A 210 24.85 23.39 -28.14
CA THR A 210 24.36 22.01 -28.26
C THR A 210 24.32 21.32 -26.90
N GLU A 211 25.33 21.54 -26.04
CA GLU A 211 25.30 21.11 -24.63
C GLU A 211 24.09 21.71 -23.89
N SER A 212 23.85 23.02 -23.98
CA SER A 212 22.68 23.66 -23.37
C SER A 212 21.36 23.02 -23.80
N GLU A 213 21.20 22.78 -25.10
CA GLU A 213 19.98 22.20 -25.70
C GLU A 213 19.78 20.75 -25.27
N MET A 214 20.84 19.94 -25.26
CA MET A 214 20.81 18.56 -24.77
C MET A 214 20.41 18.50 -23.31
N LEU A 215 21.11 19.25 -22.45
CA LEU A 215 20.85 19.29 -21.01
C LEU A 215 19.39 19.68 -20.71
N SER A 216 18.92 20.76 -21.35
CA SER A 216 17.53 21.24 -21.20
C SER A 216 16.51 20.20 -21.65
N SER A 217 16.77 19.54 -22.79
CA SER A 217 15.86 18.53 -23.36
C SER A 217 15.84 17.23 -22.55
N MET A 218 16.98 16.82 -22.00
CA MET A 218 17.09 15.69 -21.09
C MET A 218 16.22 15.89 -19.85
N LEU A 219 16.30 17.07 -19.22
CA LEU A 219 15.46 17.40 -18.06
C LEU A 219 13.98 17.51 -18.45
N ALA A 220 13.65 18.15 -19.58
CA ALA A 220 12.28 18.25 -20.08
C ALA A 220 11.67 16.86 -20.35
N GLY A 221 12.42 15.96 -20.99
CA GLY A 221 12.03 14.57 -21.24
C GLY A 221 11.79 13.82 -19.94
N LYS A 222 12.67 13.98 -18.94
CA LYS A 222 12.47 13.39 -17.61
C LYS A 222 11.19 13.93 -16.96
N LEU A 223 10.97 15.24 -16.94
CA LEU A 223 9.76 15.85 -16.37
C LEU A 223 8.47 15.37 -17.07
N LYS A 224 8.50 15.18 -18.39
CA LYS A 224 7.38 14.62 -19.16
C LYS A 224 7.04 13.20 -18.73
N VAL A 225 8.05 12.34 -18.53
CA VAL A 225 7.84 10.98 -18.00
C VAL A 225 7.24 11.04 -16.59
N GLU A 226 7.71 11.96 -15.75
CA GLU A 226 7.21 12.14 -14.38
C GLU A 226 5.77 12.66 -14.30
N ALA A 227 5.37 13.48 -15.27
CA ALA A 227 4.01 14.02 -15.39
C ALA A 227 3.02 13.03 -16.04
N SER A 228 3.51 11.90 -16.58
CA SER A 228 2.67 10.91 -17.24
C SER A 228 1.62 10.34 -16.28
N LEU A 229 0.37 10.26 -16.77
CA LEU A 229 -0.75 9.64 -16.03
C LEU A 229 -0.54 8.15 -15.76
N THR A 230 0.40 7.51 -16.44
CA THR A 230 0.80 6.11 -16.19
C THR A 230 1.41 5.90 -14.81
N ASN A 231 1.88 6.97 -14.16
CA ASN A 231 2.49 6.93 -12.84
C ASN A 231 1.46 7.18 -11.73
N PHE A 232 0.19 6.87 -11.95
CA PHE A 232 -0.87 7.06 -10.96
C PHE A 232 -1.76 5.82 -10.85
N ASP A 233 -2.04 5.46 -9.61
CA ASP A 233 -3.04 4.44 -9.28
C ASP A 233 -4.34 5.14 -8.85
N ALA A 234 -5.48 4.65 -9.34
CA ALA A 234 -6.78 5.10 -8.86
C ALA A 234 -7.11 4.40 -7.53
N ILE A 235 -7.21 5.20 -6.46
CA ILE A 235 -7.43 4.72 -5.10
C ILE A 235 -8.83 5.15 -4.66
N VAL A 236 -9.66 4.17 -4.30
CA VAL A 236 -10.96 4.43 -3.67
C VAL A 236 -10.73 4.70 -2.18
N VAL A 237 -11.12 5.88 -1.72
CA VAL A 237 -11.06 6.30 -0.32
C VAL A 237 -12.49 6.38 0.21
N PRO A 238 -12.94 5.38 1.00
CA PRO A 238 -14.27 5.41 1.60
C PRO A 238 -14.34 6.40 2.76
N ASP A 239 -15.51 6.99 3.01
CA ASP A 239 -15.70 7.93 4.14
C ASP A 239 -15.68 7.20 5.50
N LYS A 240 -15.98 5.89 5.50
CA LYS A 240 -15.94 5.01 6.67
C LYS A 240 -15.33 3.66 6.29
N THR A 241 -14.70 2.99 7.25
CA THR A 241 -14.02 1.70 7.01
C THR A 241 -14.91 0.47 7.14
N ALA A 242 -16.15 0.62 7.63
CA ALA A 242 -17.12 -0.46 7.74
C ALA A 242 -18.55 0.06 7.48
N PHE A 243 -19.35 -0.75 6.79
CA PHE A 243 -20.74 -0.44 6.44
C PHE A 243 -21.65 -1.59 6.85
N PHE A 244 -22.87 -1.28 7.27
CA PHE A 244 -23.90 -2.29 7.49
C PHE A 244 -24.54 -2.77 6.18
N GLN A 245 -25.09 -3.98 6.18
CA GLN A 245 -25.83 -4.48 5.03
C GLN A 245 -27.04 -3.56 4.74
N GLY A 246 -27.12 -3.05 3.51
CA GLY A 246 -28.17 -2.10 3.08
C GLY A 246 -27.86 -0.62 3.36
N GLU A 247 -26.71 -0.29 3.96
CA GLU A 247 -26.22 1.10 4.03
C GLU A 247 -25.69 1.54 2.65
N GLN A 248 -25.87 2.83 2.31
CA GLN A 248 -25.30 3.41 1.09
C GLN A 248 -23.80 3.62 1.28
N PHE A 249 -22.99 3.07 0.36
CA PHE A 249 -21.55 3.34 0.32
C PHE A 249 -21.29 4.78 -0.11
N THR A 250 -20.44 5.49 0.64
CA THR A 250 -19.97 6.84 0.28
C THR A 250 -18.45 6.90 0.36
N GLY A 251 -17.84 7.61 -0.58
CA GLY A 251 -16.40 7.75 -0.70
C GLY A 251 -16.02 8.55 -1.95
N ARG A 252 -14.72 8.68 -2.18
CA ARG A 252 -14.14 9.41 -3.30
C ARG A 252 -13.03 8.59 -3.97
N ILE A 253 -12.79 8.85 -5.25
CA ILE A 253 -11.66 8.28 -5.98
C ILE A 253 -10.60 9.36 -6.10
N ILE A 254 -9.38 9.05 -5.70
CA ILE A 254 -8.21 9.92 -5.87
C ILE A 254 -7.16 9.21 -6.71
N LEU A 255 -6.30 9.98 -7.37
CA LEU A 255 -5.13 9.45 -8.06
C LEU A 255 -3.92 9.54 -7.11
N GLY A 256 -3.43 8.40 -6.65
CA GLY A 256 -2.20 8.31 -5.87
C GLY A 256 -1.01 8.17 -6.81
N LYS A 257 0.02 9.01 -6.66
CA LYS A 257 1.24 8.91 -7.46
C LYS A 257 1.96 7.60 -7.15
N ASN A 258 2.11 6.75 -8.17
CA ASN A 258 2.84 5.50 -8.16
C ASN A 258 4.19 5.71 -8.88
N ASP A 259 5.13 6.30 -8.17
CA ASP A 259 6.50 6.56 -8.64
C ASP A 259 7.49 5.81 -7.76
N LYS A 260 8.13 4.78 -8.32
CA LYS A 260 9.09 3.93 -7.60
C LYS A 260 10.36 4.68 -7.18
N THR A 261 10.65 5.81 -7.82
CA THR A 261 11.83 6.63 -7.57
C THR A 261 11.58 7.73 -6.55
N LEU A 262 10.32 8.11 -6.33
CA LEU A 262 9.93 9.10 -5.33
C LEU A 262 10.14 8.52 -3.93
N ARG A 263 10.92 9.23 -3.10
CA ARG A 263 11.14 8.89 -1.71
C ARG A 263 10.95 10.10 -0.81
N ALA A 264 10.29 9.88 0.32
CA ALA A 264 10.20 10.88 1.38
C ALA A 264 11.46 10.78 2.26
N ASP A 265 11.94 11.92 2.76
CA ASP A 265 13.05 11.99 3.70
C ASP A 265 12.65 11.42 5.06
N LYS A 266 11.39 11.69 5.46
CA LYS A 266 10.87 11.26 6.74
C LYS A 266 9.38 10.96 6.66
N VAL A 267 8.97 9.85 7.26
CA VAL A 267 7.55 9.53 7.42
C VAL A 267 7.26 9.27 8.88
N ILE A 268 6.35 10.05 9.45
CA ILE A 268 5.95 9.95 10.86
C ILE A 268 4.51 9.47 10.89
N ILE A 269 4.24 8.33 11.53
CA ILE A 269 2.89 7.80 11.72
C ILE A 269 2.67 7.51 13.20
N ASN A 270 1.58 8.05 13.74
CA ASN A 270 1.19 7.94 15.15
C ASN A 270 2.32 8.36 16.12
N GLY A 271 3.08 9.40 15.74
CA GLY A 271 4.20 9.93 16.52
C GLY A 271 5.48 9.08 16.47
N LYS A 272 5.52 8.04 15.62
CA LYS A 272 6.73 7.24 15.37
C LYS A 272 7.20 7.42 13.95
N GLU A 273 8.50 7.67 13.82
CA GLU A 273 9.18 7.65 12.54
C GLU A 273 9.26 6.22 12.01
N LEU A 274 8.88 6.04 10.75
CA LEU A 274 9.01 4.77 10.06
C LEU A 274 10.43 4.61 9.52
N ALA A 275 10.93 3.38 9.57
CA ALA A 275 12.23 3.06 9.00
C ALA A 275 12.20 3.16 7.47
N GLU A 276 13.37 3.38 6.86
CA GLU A 276 13.50 3.53 5.40
C GLU A 276 13.02 2.31 4.62
N ASP A 277 13.12 1.12 5.20
CA ASP A 277 12.65 -0.12 4.61
C ASP A 277 11.12 -0.19 4.47
N ALA A 278 10.38 0.63 5.23
CA ALA A 278 8.94 0.77 5.06
C ALA A 278 8.60 1.57 3.80
N MET A 279 9.51 2.41 3.30
CA MET A 279 9.32 3.25 2.11
C MET A 279 9.79 2.50 0.86
N GLN A 280 8.87 1.78 0.23
CA GLN A 280 9.15 0.90 -0.90
C GLN A 280 8.35 1.31 -2.13
N ALA A 281 9.06 1.55 -3.24
CA ALA A 281 8.47 1.65 -4.57
C ALA A 281 7.28 2.65 -4.68
N GLY A 282 7.42 3.85 -4.11
CA GLY A 282 6.37 4.88 -4.13
C GLY A 282 5.24 4.66 -3.12
N GLN A 283 5.37 3.67 -2.24
CA GLN A 283 4.41 3.34 -1.21
C GLN A 283 5.10 3.25 0.16
N THR A 284 4.36 3.55 1.23
CA THR A 284 4.85 3.39 2.59
C THR A 284 4.06 2.31 3.31
N MET A 285 4.74 1.23 3.67
CA MET A 285 4.16 0.07 4.33
C MET A 285 3.91 0.39 5.80
N LEU A 286 2.64 0.31 6.21
CA LEU A 286 2.24 0.53 7.60
C LEU A 286 2.08 -0.80 8.34
N LYS A 287 2.85 -0.98 9.42
CA LYS A 287 2.74 -2.15 10.28
C LYS A 287 2.84 -1.74 11.76
N PHE A 288 1.70 -1.73 12.44
CA PHE A 288 1.62 -1.53 13.88
C PHE A 288 0.45 -2.33 14.48
N PRO A 289 0.46 -2.64 15.79
CA PRO A 289 -0.65 -3.32 16.45
C PRO A 289 -1.94 -2.50 16.35
N ALA A 290 -3.07 -3.17 16.04
CA ALA A 290 -4.37 -2.52 15.85
C ALA A 290 -4.91 -1.80 17.11
N GLY A 291 -4.40 -2.10 18.31
CA GLY A 291 -4.78 -1.41 19.53
C GLY A 291 -6.11 -1.88 20.14
N ARG A 292 -6.82 -0.96 20.81
CA ARG A 292 -8.04 -1.23 21.58
C ARG A 292 -9.28 -1.31 20.68
N ILE A 293 -10.30 -2.02 21.16
CA ILE A 293 -11.61 -2.12 20.50
C ILE A 293 -12.21 -0.73 20.28
N GLY A 294 -12.84 -0.53 19.12
CA GLY A 294 -13.45 0.73 18.70
C GLY A 294 -12.67 1.43 17.59
N GLU A 295 -13.05 2.68 17.31
CA GLU A 295 -12.40 3.48 16.28
C GLU A 295 -11.00 3.95 16.74
N GLN A 296 -10.01 3.73 15.89
CA GLN A 296 -8.63 4.21 16.03
C GLN A 296 -8.33 5.20 14.91
N LYS A 297 -7.53 6.22 15.22
CA LYS A 297 -7.06 7.21 14.24
C LYS A 297 -5.64 6.88 13.81
N ILE A 298 -5.35 7.16 12.55
CA ILE A 298 -4.01 7.21 11.98
C ILE A 298 -3.74 8.68 11.72
N LYS A 299 -2.76 9.24 12.42
CA LYS A 299 -2.31 10.62 12.23
C LYS A 299 -0.82 10.63 11.97
N GLY A 300 -0.36 11.44 11.04
CA GLY A 300 1.04 11.50 10.70
C GLY A 300 1.33 12.51 9.61
N GLU A 301 2.52 12.40 9.03
CA GLU A 301 2.97 13.24 7.93
C GLU A 301 4.09 12.58 7.13
N PHE A 302 4.15 12.93 5.84
CA PHE A 302 5.30 12.73 4.97
C PHE A 302 6.07 14.04 4.88
N GLN A 303 7.39 13.99 4.99
CA GLN A 303 8.27 15.14 4.79
C GLN A 303 9.15 14.90 3.57
N PHE A 304 9.16 15.88 2.67
CA PHE A 304 10.02 15.91 1.48
C PHE A 304 10.89 17.15 1.51
N LYS A 305 12.17 17.01 1.18
CA LYS A 305 13.08 18.12 0.93
C LYS A 305 12.83 18.67 -0.48
N GLU A 306 12.58 19.97 -0.57
CA GLU A 306 12.51 20.72 -1.83
C GLU A 306 13.29 22.02 -1.66
N GLY A 307 14.46 22.11 -2.31
CA GLY A 307 15.49 23.11 -2.03
C GLY A 307 15.88 23.12 -0.55
N ASP A 308 15.87 24.30 0.05
CA ASP A 308 16.13 24.51 1.48
C ASP A 308 14.90 24.27 2.38
N SER A 309 13.74 23.95 1.80
CA SER A 309 12.48 23.82 2.53
C SER A 309 12.08 22.36 2.72
N ILE A 310 11.48 22.07 3.87
CA ILE A 310 10.83 20.78 4.12
C ILE A 310 9.33 20.96 3.92
N ILE A 311 8.78 20.26 2.95
CA ILE A 311 7.34 20.21 2.68
C ILE A 311 6.75 19.04 3.47
N SER A 312 5.84 19.35 4.40
CA SER A 312 5.09 18.35 5.16
C SER A 312 3.69 18.13 4.57
N ILE A 313 3.36 16.88 4.27
CA ILE A 313 2.06 16.44 3.77
C ILE A 313 1.38 15.61 4.87
N PRO A 314 0.29 16.10 5.49
CA PRO A 314 -0.35 15.41 6.61
C PRO A 314 -1.09 14.15 6.16
N VAL A 315 -1.05 13.12 7.01
CA VAL A 315 -1.78 11.87 6.88
C VAL A 315 -2.84 11.83 7.97
N GLU A 316 -4.11 11.80 7.57
CA GLU A 316 -5.23 11.58 8.49
C GLU A 316 -6.16 10.49 7.96
N SER A 317 -6.36 9.45 8.77
CA SER A 317 -7.30 8.37 8.47
C SER A 317 -7.82 7.73 9.77
N SER A 318 -8.79 6.82 9.68
CA SER A 318 -9.26 6.03 10.82
C SER A 318 -9.55 4.59 10.41
N TYR A 319 -9.51 3.67 11.38
CA TYR A 319 -9.85 2.27 11.21
C TYR A 319 -10.59 1.74 12.44
N ALA A 320 -11.46 0.75 12.26
CA ALA A 320 -12.22 0.15 13.34
C ALA A 320 -11.61 -1.18 13.80
N VAL A 321 -11.44 -1.34 15.11
CA VAL A 321 -11.04 -2.61 15.73
C VAL A 321 -12.27 -3.30 16.31
N ILE A 322 -12.63 -4.42 15.70
CA ILE A 322 -13.80 -5.21 16.10
C ILE A 322 -13.35 -6.27 17.11
N PRO A 323 -14.12 -6.53 18.19
CA PRO A 323 -13.79 -7.60 19.12
C PRO A 323 -13.76 -8.95 18.40
N LYS A 324 -12.81 -9.81 18.76
CA LYS A 324 -12.81 -11.21 18.30
C LYS A 324 -14.12 -11.88 18.75
N PRO A 325 -14.82 -12.62 17.87
CA PRO A 325 -15.95 -13.45 18.29
C PRO A 325 -15.51 -14.36 19.45
N ASN A 326 -16.07 -14.16 20.63
CA ASN A 326 -15.60 -14.78 21.87
C ASN A 326 -16.53 -15.88 22.41
N ALA A 327 -17.69 -16.10 21.78
CA ALA A 327 -18.62 -17.15 22.17
C ALA A 327 -19.33 -17.71 20.93
N ALA A 328 -19.18 -19.02 20.70
CA ALA A 328 -20.04 -19.75 19.79
C ALA A 328 -21.37 -20.06 20.50
N THR A 329 -22.49 -19.79 19.84
CA THR A 329 -23.80 -20.26 20.33
C THR A 329 -23.90 -21.75 20.03
N ILE A 330 -23.68 -22.57 21.05
CA ILE A 330 -23.85 -24.03 20.96
C ILE A 330 -25.15 -24.38 21.68
N SER A 331 -26.15 -24.83 20.93
CA SER A 331 -27.45 -25.26 21.46
C SER A 331 -27.72 -26.72 21.11
N ALA A 332 -28.27 -27.49 22.05
CA ALA A 332 -28.82 -28.80 21.76
C ALA A 332 -30.30 -28.66 21.36
N ASP A 333 -30.62 -28.92 20.09
CA ASP A 333 -31.95 -28.67 19.52
C ASP A 333 -33.10 -29.37 20.27
N LYS A 334 -32.82 -30.55 20.86
CA LYS A 334 -33.80 -31.31 21.64
C LYS A 334 -33.94 -30.84 23.09
N MET A 335 -33.13 -29.88 23.54
CA MET A 335 -33.12 -29.35 24.91
C MET A 335 -33.82 -28.00 25.05
N ASN A 336 -34.52 -27.51 24.02
CA ASN A 336 -35.41 -26.34 24.12
C ASN A 336 -36.70 -26.67 24.92
N VAL A 337 -36.54 -27.06 26.19
CA VAL A 337 -37.60 -27.51 27.08
C VAL A 337 -37.58 -26.68 28.36
N VAL A 338 -38.76 -26.29 28.83
CA VAL A 338 -38.98 -25.71 30.15
C VAL A 338 -40.03 -26.52 30.90
N TYR A 339 -39.81 -26.77 32.18
CA TYR A 339 -40.69 -27.58 33.00
C TYR A 339 -41.69 -26.73 33.78
N ARG A 340 -42.95 -27.15 33.74
CA ARG A 340 -44.03 -26.55 34.53
C ARG A 340 -43.87 -26.89 36.01
N GLY A 341 -44.12 -25.91 36.88
CA GLY A 341 -44.07 -26.11 38.34
C GLY A 341 -42.68 -25.96 38.96
N VAL A 342 -41.66 -25.63 38.17
CA VAL A 342 -40.31 -25.28 38.63
C VAL A 342 -39.82 -24.00 37.97
N SER A 343 -38.90 -23.32 38.65
CA SER A 343 -38.16 -22.18 38.12
C SER A 343 -37.08 -22.66 37.14
N ASN A 344 -37.24 -22.37 35.85
CA ASN A 344 -36.27 -22.75 34.82
C ASN A 344 -35.25 -21.62 34.61
N PRO A 345 -34.01 -21.72 35.13
CA PRO A 345 -33.01 -20.69 34.93
C PRO A 345 -32.52 -20.67 33.47
N MET A 346 -32.32 -19.48 32.92
CA MET A 346 -31.80 -19.31 31.56
C MET A 346 -30.93 -18.05 31.46
N THR A 347 -30.01 -18.06 30.48
CA THR A 347 -29.20 -16.90 30.13
C THR A 347 -29.60 -16.44 28.74
N ILE A 348 -29.97 -15.17 28.60
CA ILE A 348 -30.37 -14.57 27.34
C ILE A 348 -29.38 -13.46 27.02
N SER A 349 -28.78 -13.52 25.85
CA SER A 349 -27.88 -12.50 25.31
C SER A 349 -28.21 -12.26 23.83
N PHE A 350 -27.81 -11.09 23.32
CA PHE A 350 -27.93 -10.75 21.91
C PHE A 350 -26.53 -10.37 21.43
N ALA A 351 -25.99 -11.12 20.46
CA ALA A 351 -24.64 -10.90 19.97
C ALA A 351 -24.48 -9.47 19.44
N GLY A 352 -23.42 -8.77 19.87
CA GLY A 352 -23.16 -7.39 19.48
C GLY A 352 -23.96 -6.31 20.22
N ILE A 353 -24.83 -6.67 21.17
CA ILE A 353 -25.60 -5.71 21.97
C ILE A 353 -25.33 -5.94 23.47
N PRO A 354 -24.96 -4.89 24.24
CA PRO A 354 -24.72 -5.03 25.68
C PRO A 354 -26.02 -5.35 26.44
N ASP A 355 -25.95 -6.13 27.54
CA ASP A 355 -27.12 -6.62 28.30
C ASP A 355 -28.09 -5.52 28.75
N ASN A 356 -27.57 -4.32 29.06
CA ASN A 356 -28.40 -3.18 29.45
C ASN A 356 -29.28 -2.63 28.32
N LYS A 357 -28.98 -2.99 27.07
CA LYS A 357 -29.77 -2.67 25.87
C LYS A 357 -30.52 -3.88 25.32
N VAL A 358 -30.51 -5.02 26.02
CA VAL A 358 -31.27 -6.22 25.66
C VAL A 358 -32.48 -6.36 26.57
N ALA A 359 -33.65 -6.58 25.96
CA ALA A 359 -34.90 -6.83 26.67
C ALA A 359 -35.53 -8.11 26.14
N ALA A 360 -35.76 -9.07 27.04
CA ALA A 360 -36.45 -10.33 26.76
C ALA A 360 -37.82 -10.38 27.44
N SER A 361 -38.81 -10.92 26.75
CA SER A 361 -40.19 -11.02 27.25
C SER A 361 -40.85 -12.34 26.84
N ALA A 362 -41.62 -12.90 27.77
CA ALA A 362 -42.54 -14.01 27.56
C ALA A 362 -43.46 -14.16 28.79
N PRO A 363 -44.65 -14.78 28.64
CA PRO A 363 -45.49 -15.13 29.79
C PRO A 363 -44.73 -16.02 30.78
N GLY A 364 -44.60 -15.57 32.04
CA GLY A 364 -43.90 -16.31 33.09
C GLY A 364 -42.37 -16.12 33.13
N LEU A 365 -41.80 -15.29 32.25
CA LEU A 365 -40.39 -14.94 32.26
C LEU A 365 -40.11 -13.74 33.16
N GLN A 366 -39.10 -13.83 34.01
CA GLN A 366 -38.68 -12.75 34.90
C GLN A 366 -37.17 -12.58 34.85
N LYS A 367 -36.69 -11.32 34.76
CA LYS A 367 -35.26 -11.01 34.89
C LYS A 367 -34.86 -11.17 36.36
N VAL A 368 -33.72 -11.81 36.60
CA VAL A 368 -33.16 -12.00 37.95
C VAL A 368 -31.78 -11.33 38.04
N SER A 369 -31.20 -11.30 39.24
CA SER A 369 -29.87 -10.71 39.45
C SER A 369 -28.80 -11.45 38.63
N GLY A 370 -27.95 -10.69 37.94
CA GLY A 370 -26.88 -11.19 37.06
C GLY A 370 -27.06 -10.80 35.59
N VAL A 371 -25.95 -10.69 34.86
CA VAL A 371 -25.92 -10.30 33.45
C VAL A 371 -26.64 -11.35 32.60
N GLY A 372 -27.68 -10.93 31.87
CA GLY A 372 -28.47 -11.80 31.00
C GLY A 372 -29.24 -12.89 31.72
N LYS A 373 -29.38 -12.86 33.05
CA LYS A 373 -30.02 -13.95 33.81
C LYS A 373 -31.53 -13.76 33.91
N TYR A 374 -32.26 -14.81 33.56
CA TYR A 374 -33.71 -14.87 33.63
C TYR A 374 -34.15 -16.20 34.25
N VAL A 375 -35.38 -16.21 34.79
CA VAL A 375 -36.06 -17.41 35.26
C VAL A 375 -37.41 -17.50 34.55
N MET A 376 -37.69 -18.67 33.95
CA MET A 376 -38.94 -18.97 33.28
C MET A 376 -39.80 -19.90 34.15
N ASN A 377 -41.01 -19.43 34.48
CA ASN A 377 -42.08 -20.20 35.13
C ASN A 377 -43.25 -20.33 34.15
N PRO A 378 -43.27 -21.35 33.28
CA PRO A 378 -44.22 -21.42 32.18
C PRO A 378 -45.64 -21.68 32.69
N GLY A 379 -46.62 -21.05 32.04
CA GLY A 379 -48.04 -21.22 32.35
C GLY A 379 -48.67 -22.47 31.73
N THR A 380 -49.92 -22.34 31.29
CA THR A 380 -50.64 -23.37 30.54
C THR A 380 -50.14 -23.43 29.08
N GLY A 381 -50.47 -24.51 28.36
CA GLY A 381 -50.07 -24.71 26.96
C GLY A 381 -48.94 -25.71 26.76
N ARG A 382 -48.53 -25.91 25.50
CA ARG A 382 -47.48 -26.86 25.09
C ARG A 382 -46.15 -26.19 24.78
N GLU A 383 -46.14 -24.89 24.55
CA GLU A 383 -44.96 -24.11 24.12
C GLU A 383 -45.03 -22.68 24.68
N VAL A 384 -43.88 -22.06 24.85
CA VAL A 384 -43.71 -20.65 25.18
C VAL A 384 -42.65 -20.06 24.26
N THR A 385 -42.95 -18.91 23.65
CA THR A 385 -41.99 -18.20 22.79
C THR A 385 -41.40 -17.03 23.55
N ILE A 386 -40.07 -17.00 23.64
CA ILE A 386 -39.31 -15.89 24.22
C ILE A 386 -38.92 -14.96 23.10
N ARG A 387 -39.33 -13.70 23.20
CA ARG A 387 -38.94 -12.63 22.27
C ARG A 387 -37.85 -11.79 22.90
N VAL A 388 -36.76 -11.62 22.18
CA VAL A 388 -35.60 -10.82 22.60
C VAL A 388 -35.49 -9.64 21.65
N SER A 389 -35.35 -8.45 22.20
CA SER A 389 -35.17 -7.21 21.47
C SER A 389 -33.91 -6.50 21.95
N GLY A 390 -33.23 -5.83 21.03
CA GLY A 390 -32.04 -5.03 21.33
C GLY A 390 -32.00 -3.75 20.52
N LYS A 391 -31.25 -2.77 20.99
CA LYS A 391 -30.94 -1.55 20.22
C LYS A 391 -29.48 -1.57 19.77
N LEU A 392 -29.26 -1.49 18.46
CA LEU A 392 -27.94 -1.32 17.86
C LEU A 392 -27.32 0.03 18.25
N PRO A 393 -26.00 0.23 18.05
CA PRO A 393 -25.34 1.52 18.30
C PRO A 393 -25.96 2.69 17.52
N ASP A 394 -26.54 2.43 16.34
CA ASP A 394 -27.24 3.40 15.49
C ASP A 394 -28.68 3.70 15.95
N GLY A 395 -29.14 3.07 17.04
CA GLY A 395 -30.47 3.25 17.60
C GLY A 395 -31.57 2.40 16.95
N LYS A 396 -31.27 1.67 15.87
CA LYS A 396 -32.26 0.81 15.21
C LYS A 396 -32.61 -0.41 16.10
N PRO A 397 -33.89 -0.77 16.21
CA PRO A 397 -34.31 -1.96 16.93
C PRO A 397 -34.01 -3.22 16.10
N VAL A 398 -33.49 -4.25 16.76
CA VAL A 398 -33.40 -5.60 16.23
C VAL A 398 -34.12 -6.57 17.16
N SER A 399 -34.71 -7.62 16.61
CA SER A 399 -35.46 -8.60 17.40
C SER A 399 -35.23 -10.01 16.89
N ASP A 400 -35.21 -10.96 17.81
CA ASP A 400 -35.16 -12.38 17.55
C ASP A 400 -36.10 -13.13 18.52
N SER A 401 -36.44 -14.37 18.22
CA SER A 401 -37.31 -15.16 19.07
C SER A 401 -36.98 -16.65 19.05
N GLN A 402 -37.09 -17.30 20.21
CA GLN A 402 -36.86 -18.74 20.37
C GLN A 402 -38.07 -19.39 21.06
N THR A 403 -38.56 -20.49 20.50
CA THR A 403 -39.68 -21.25 21.07
C THR A 403 -39.19 -22.43 21.92
N PHE A 404 -39.71 -22.53 23.14
CA PHE A 404 -39.44 -23.60 24.09
C PHE A 404 -40.69 -24.46 24.28
N ARG A 405 -40.51 -25.78 24.35
CA ARG A 405 -41.57 -26.73 24.65
C ARG A 405 -41.80 -26.78 26.16
N ILE A 406 -43.05 -26.65 26.59
CA ILE A 406 -43.45 -26.78 27.99
C ILE A 406 -43.70 -28.26 28.27
N LYS A 407 -42.90 -28.85 29.16
CA LYS A 407 -43.12 -30.20 29.68
C LYS A 407 -43.59 -30.17 31.13
N ASP A 408 -44.38 -31.15 31.51
CA ASP A 408 -44.68 -31.40 32.92
C ASP A 408 -43.50 -32.10 33.60
N ILE A 409 -43.41 -31.93 34.92
CA ILE A 409 -42.53 -32.76 35.75
C ILE A 409 -42.86 -34.24 35.45
N PRO A 410 -41.83 -35.10 35.25
CA PRO A 410 -42.01 -36.52 35.02
C PRO A 410 -42.88 -37.18 36.09
N LYS A 411 -43.43 -38.35 35.74
CA LYS A 411 -44.22 -39.14 36.69
C LYS A 411 -43.27 -39.65 37.80
N PRO A 412 -43.54 -39.37 39.09
CA PRO A 412 -42.71 -39.91 40.15
C PRO A 412 -42.85 -41.44 40.28
N THR A 413 -41.76 -42.08 40.69
CA THR A 413 -41.70 -43.50 41.00
C THR A 413 -41.87 -43.68 42.51
N GLY A 414 -42.80 -44.53 42.93
CA GLY A 414 -42.98 -44.86 44.35
C GLY A 414 -41.78 -45.63 44.87
N THR A 415 -41.44 -45.44 46.15
CA THR A 415 -40.33 -46.16 46.78
C THR A 415 -40.73 -46.73 48.14
N VAL A 416 -40.06 -47.80 48.54
CA VAL A 416 -40.13 -48.41 49.87
C VAL A 416 -38.70 -48.51 50.37
N ARG A 417 -38.38 -47.85 51.49
CA ARG A 417 -36.97 -47.75 51.96
C ARG A 417 -36.03 -47.14 50.90
N GLY A 418 -36.55 -46.29 50.01
CA GLY A 418 -35.78 -45.70 48.91
C GLY A 418 -35.59 -46.60 47.69
N GLU A 419 -35.98 -47.87 47.76
CA GLU A 419 -35.95 -48.82 46.63
C GLU A 419 -37.27 -48.76 45.85
N ASP A 420 -37.22 -48.98 44.55
CA ASP A 420 -38.35 -49.03 43.61
C ASP A 420 -38.38 -50.35 42.81
N GLY A 421 -39.43 -50.52 42.00
CA GLY A 421 -39.59 -51.71 41.16
C GLY A 421 -40.11 -52.93 41.92
N ALA A 422 -39.53 -54.10 41.63
CA ALA A 422 -39.87 -55.39 42.24
C ALA A 422 -38.94 -55.67 43.42
N ILE A 423 -39.42 -55.39 44.63
CA ILE A 423 -38.60 -55.41 45.84
C ILE A 423 -38.83 -56.72 46.59
N LYS A 424 -37.78 -57.41 47.02
CA LYS A 424 -37.88 -58.55 47.95
C LYS A 424 -37.52 -58.08 49.35
N MET A 425 -38.41 -58.25 50.32
CA MET A 425 -38.11 -57.82 51.69
C MET A 425 -38.76 -58.69 52.76
N GLN A 426 -38.21 -58.64 53.97
CA GLN A 426 -38.81 -59.30 55.14
C GLN A 426 -40.03 -58.51 55.63
N ARG A 427 -41.04 -59.20 56.14
CA ARG A 427 -42.25 -58.62 56.73
C ARG A 427 -41.92 -57.56 57.79
N ASN A 428 -40.95 -57.85 58.66
CA ASN A 428 -40.52 -56.92 59.72
C ASN A 428 -39.85 -55.66 59.16
N ALA A 429 -39.08 -55.79 58.07
CA ALA A 429 -38.50 -54.63 57.39
C ALA A 429 -39.60 -53.76 56.77
N LEU A 430 -40.60 -54.37 56.12
CA LEU A 430 -41.74 -53.63 55.58
C LEU A 430 -42.56 -52.92 56.67
N ASN A 431 -42.71 -53.54 57.84
CA ASN A 431 -43.45 -52.99 58.98
C ASN A 431 -42.90 -51.62 59.46
N ILE A 432 -41.59 -51.42 59.35
CA ILE A 432 -40.90 -50.18 59.77
C ILE A 432 -40.48 -49.27 58.60
N SER A 433 -40.74 -49.70 57.36
CA SER A 433 -40.31 -48.97 56.17
C SER A 433 -41.10 -47.67 55.95
N THR A 434 -40.41 -46.70 55.36
CA THR A 434 -41.03 -45.45 54.89
C THR A 434 -41.35 -45.59 53.40
N ILE A 435 -42.56 -45.19 53.05
CA ILE A 435 -43.03 -45.06 51.68
C ILE A 435 -42.68 -43.67 51.17
N GLY A 436 -41.94 -43.63 50.07
CA GLY A 436 -41.46 -42.41 49.44
C GLY A 436 -41.92 -42.30 47.99
N ALA A 437 -41.46 -41.24 47.34
CA ALA A 437 -41.53 -41.06 45.90
C ALA A 437 -40.23 -40.39 45.44
N LYS A 438 -39.71 -40.78 44.29
CA LYS A 438 -38.54 -40.17 43.64
C LYS A 438 -38.84 -39.82 42.18
N LEU A 439 -38.03 -38.93 41.61
CA LEU A 439 -38.01 -38.65 40.17
C LEU A 439 -36.71 -39.22 39.62
N ASP A 440 -36.81 -40.17 38.70
CA ASP A 440 -35.64 -40.75 38.04
C ASP A 440 -35.20 -39.83 36.89
N ASP A 441 -33.89 -39.61 36.76
CA ASP A 441 -33.24 -38.82 35.69
C ASP A 441 -33.84 -37.41 35.46
N PHE A 442 -34.14 -36.69 36.54
CA PHE A 442 -34.69 -35.34 36.46
C PHE A 442 -33.69 -34.29 36.96
N ASP A 443 -33.36 -33.33 36.09
CA ASP A 443 -32.30 -32.32 36.33
C ASP A 443 -32.61 -31.30 37.44
N PHE A 444 -33.85 -31.25 37.94
CA PHE A 444 -34.24 -30.36 39.02
C PHE A 444 -34.30 -31.12 40.34
N ASP A 445 -33.58 -30.63 41.35
CA ASP A 445 -33.65 -31.14 42.71
C ASP A 445 -34.99 -30.76 43.36
N LEU A 446 -35.92 -31.72 43.40
CA LEU A 446 -37.26 -31.54 43.95
C LEU A 446 -37.52 -32.54 45.09
N PRO A 447 -37.46 -32.10 46.35
CA PRO A 447 -37.80 -32.97 47.47
C PRO A 447 -39.30 -33.31 47.46
N LEU A 448 -39.63 -34.61 47.38
CA LEU A 448 -41.00 -35.11 47.40
C LEU A 448 -41.40 -35.59 48.81
N SER A 449 -42.65 -35.33 49.20
CA SER A 449 -43.23 -35.84 50.45
C SER A 449 -44.51 -36.63 50.18
N VAL A 450 -44.64 -37.79 50.83
CA VAL A 450 -45.82 -38.67 50.72
C VAL A 450 -46.79 -38.36 51.85
N SER A 451 -48.04 -38.07 51.51
CA SER A 451 -49.12 -37.79 52.47
C SER A 451 -50.07 -38.96 52.71
N GLY A 452 -50.05 -39.98 51.85
CA GLY A 452 -50.89 -41.17 52.01
C GLY A 452 -50.72 -42.15 50.84
N PHE A 453 -51.20 -43.37 51.02
CA PHE A 453 -51.16 -44.43 50.01
C PHE A 453 -52.19 -45.51 50.29
N LYS A 454 -52.43 -46.39 49.32
CA LYS A 454 -53.23 -47.62 49.48
C LYS A 454 -52.33 -48.82 49.62
N PHE A 455 -52.63 -49.65 50.61
CA PHE A 455 -51.90 -50.86 50.96
C PHE A 455 -52.77 -52.08 50.70
N LYS A 456 -52.28 -53.03 49.90
CA LYS A 456 -53.00 -54.26 49.57
C LYS A 456 -52.10 -55.47 49.74
N VAL A 457 -52.58 -56.42 50.53
CA VAL A 457 -52.05 -57.79 50.58
C VAL A 457 -53.01 -58.68 49.80
N LEU A 458 -52.47 -59.65 49.04
CA LEU A 458 -53.28 -60.61 48.32
C LEU A 458 -54.26 -61.34 49.27
N GLY A 459 -55.54 -61.40 48.90
CA GLY A 459 -56.60 -62.04 49.71
C GLY A 459 -57.12 -61.22 50.90
N GLN A 460 -56.66 -59.97 51.11
CA GLN A 460 -57.13 -59.08 52.18
C GLN A 460 -57.72 -57.78 51.60
N PRO A 461 -58.63 -57.06 52.29
CA PRO A 461 -59.15 -55.78 51.80
C PRO A 461 -58.05 -54.72 51.66
N THR A 462 -58.25 -53.77 50.74
CA THR A 462 -57.33 -52.62 50.57
C THR A 462 -57.45 -51.69 51.77
N ILE A 463 -56.31 -51.30 52.34
CA ILE A 463 -56.24 -50.36 53.47
C ILE A 463 -55.75 -49.00 52.98
N ASN A 464 -56.53 -47.96 53.22
CA ASN A 464 -56.07 -46.58 53.04
C ASN A 464 -55.18 -46.19 54.22
N VAL A 465 -53.97 -45.73 53.93
CA VAL A 465 -52.98 -45.30 54.91
C VAL A 465 -52.75 -43.80 54.78
N SER A 466 -52.89 -43.09 55.89
CA SER A 466 -52.52 -41.67 55.99
C SER A 466 -51.09 -41.56 56.51
N GLY A 467 -50.29 -40.70 55.86
CA GLY A 467 -48.85 -40.57 56.11
C GLY A 467 -47.98 -41.50 55.27
N SER A 468 -46.68 -41.50 55.57
CA SER A 468 -45.64 -42.22 54.82
C SER A 468 -45.23 -43.56 55.44
N LYS A 469 -45.91 -44.02 56.51
CA LYS A 469 -45.62 -45.29 57.20
C LYS A 469 -46.90 -46.11 57.40
N LEU A 470 -46.77 -47.43 57.51
CA LEU A 470 -47.91 -48.31 57.75
C LEU A 470 -48.60 -47.98 59.08
N ASN A 471 -49.92 -47.81 59.04
CA ASN A 471 -50.75 -47.66 60.23
C ASN A 471 -51.07 -49.03 60.88
N SER A 472 -51.66 -49.02 62.08
CA SER A 472 -51.97 -50.25 62.82
C SER A 472 -52.83 -51.25 62.03
N ARG A 473 -53.78 -50.75 61.22
CA ARG A 473 -54.63 -51.58 60.35
C ARG A 473 -53.83 -52.26 59.23
N ALA A 474 -52.96 -51.51 58.55
CA ALA A 474 -52.10 -52.06 57.51
C ALA A 474 -51.11 -53.09 58.08
N LYS A 475 -50.57 -52.83 59.28
CA LYS A 475 -49.71 -53.78 60.02
C LYS A 475 -50.43 -55.08 60.37
N ALA A 476 -51.69 -55.00 60.82
CA ALA A 476 -52.51 -56.17 61.15
C ALA A 476 -52.88 -57.01 59.90
N VAL A 477 -52.98 -56.38 58.73
CA VAL A 477 -53.17 -57.10 57.46
C VAL A 477 -51.86 -57.72 56.97
N LEU A 478 -50.73 -57.04 57.18
CA LEU A 478 -49.39 -57.53 56.84
C LEU A 478 -49.00 -58.79 57.63
N THR A 479 -49.40 -58.93 58.89
CA THR A 479 -49.12 -60.15 59.68
C THR A 479 -49.81 -61.40 59.13
N LYS A 480 -50.92 -61.25 58.41
CA LYS A 480 -51.65 -62.34 57.76
C LYS A 480 -51.03 -62.75 56.41
N ALA A 481 -50.10 -61.97 55.88
CA ALA A 481 -49.44 -62.23 54.62
C ALA A 481 -48.45 -63.39 54.78
N LYS A 482 -48.53 -64.42 53.92
CA LYS A 482 -47.60 -65.57 53.93
C LYS A 482 -46.29 -65.23 53.20
N ARG A 483 -45.23 -66.00 53.47
CA ARG A 483 -43.99 -65.96 52.67
C ARG A 483 -44.32 -66.14 51.18
N GLY A 484 -43.66 -65.38 50.32
CA GLY A 484 -43.88 -65.36 48.87
C GLY A 484 -45.10 -64.56 48.42
N SER A 485 -45.92 -64.03 49.33
CA SER A 485 -47.05 -63.18 48.94
C SER A 485 -46.59 -61.80 48.48
N SER A 486 -47.27 -61.29 47.45
CA SER A 486 -47.06 -59.93 46.95
C SER A 486 -47.90 -58.93 47.73
N VAL A 487 -47.24 -57.87 48.18
CA VAL A 487 -47.83 -56.70 48.81
C VAL A 487 -47.70 -55.53 47.83
N GLN A 488 -48.81 -54.86 47.56
CA GLN A 488 -48.86 -53.73 46.66
C GLN A 488 -49.09 -52.44 47.44
N ILE A 489 -48.30 -51.43 47.09
CA ILE A 489 -48.46 -50.06 47.56
C ILE A 489 -48.74 -49.21 46.34
N PHE A 490 -49.94 -48.68 46.26
CA PHE A 490 -50.42 -47.97 45.07
C PHE A 490 -51.24 -46.75 45.47
N ASP A 491 -51.59 -45.92 44.49
CA ASP A 491 -52.29 -44.65 44.74
C ASP A 491 -51.53 -43.77 45.76
N ILE A 492 -50.19 -43.74 45.63
CA ILE A 492 -49.31 -42.97 46.50
C ILE A 492 -49.54 -41.48 46.20
N GLN A 493 -49.93 -40.74 47.23
CA GLN A 493 -50.16 -39.31 47.19
C GLN A 493 -48.87 -38.58 47.55
N ALA A 494 -48.13 -38.11 46.54
CA ALA A 494 -46.93 -37.31 46.73
C ALA A 494 -47.16 -35.84 46.37
N LYS A 495 -46.46 -34.95 47.06
CA LYS A 495 -46.42 -33.50 46.79
C LYS A 495 -44.97 -33.01 46.80
N ILE A 496 -44.69 -31.93 46.09
CA ILE A 496 -43.39 -31.27 46.12
C ILE A 496 -43.32 -30.46 47.42
N LYS A 497 -42.29 -30.68 48.23
CA LYS A 497 -42.07 -29.93 49.47
C LYS A 497 -41.77 -28.47 49.09
N GLY A 498 -42.55 -27.53 49.63
CA GLY A 498 -42.43 -26.11 49.31
C GLY A 498 -43.20 -25.64 48.07
N ASN A 499 -43.81 -26.54 47.29
CA ASN A 499 -44.68 -26.17 46.19
C ASN A 499 -45.95 -27.04 46.17
N SER A 500 -46.99 -26.58 46.87
CA SER A 500 -48.30 -27.24 46.91
C SER A 500 -49.21 -26.88 45.73
N SER A 501 -48.82 -25.91 44.90
CA SER A 501 -49.63 -25.40 43.78
C SER A 501 -49.63 -26.35 42.58
N TYR A 502 -48.52 -27.09 42.37
CA TYR A 502 -48.39 -28.03 41.27
C TYR A 502 -48.91 -29.42 41.67
N ARG A 503 -49.77 -30.00 40.82
CA ARG A 503 -50.28 -31.37 41.01
C ARG A 503 -49.42 -32.35 40.21
N LEU A 504 -48.64 -33.17 40.92
CA LEU A 504 -47.86 -34.24 40.32
C LEU A 504 -48.77 -35.27 39.63
N LYS A 505 -48.25 -35.91 38.58
CA LYS A 505 -48.87 -37.09 37.98
C LYS A 505 -48.94 -38.22 39.02
N LYS A 506 -49.90 -39.14 38.86
CA LYS A 506 -50.08 -40.28 39.77
C LYS A 506 -48.77 -41.03 39.92
N VAL A 507 -48.29 -41.21 41.16
CA VAL A 507 -47.04 -41.91 41.46
C VAL A 507 -47.16 -43.39 41.05
N SER A 508 -46.09 -43.96 40.47
CA SER A 508 -46.07 -45.39 40.14
C SER A 508 -46.18 -46.27 41.39
N PRO A 509 -46.93 -47.38 41.34
CA PRO A 509 -47.04 -48.30 42.47
C PRO A 509 -45.72 -49.04 42.71
N VAL A 510 -45.57 -49.57 43.92
CA VAL A 510 -44.46 -50.46 44.31
C VAL A 510 -45.02 -51.82 44.68
N ILE A 511 -44.36 -52.88 44.18
CA ILE A 511 -44.72 -54.26 44.47
C ILE A 511 -43.60 -54.89 45.26
N ILE A 512 -43.97 -55.48 46.39
CA ILE A 512 -43.04 -56.10 47.32
C ILE A 512 -43.38 -57.59 47.42
N GLU A 513 -42.39 -58.45 47.24
CA GLU A 513 -42.48 -59.89 47.52
C GLU A 513 -41.93 -60.16 48.93
N LEU A 514 -42.75 -60.77 49.80
CA LEU A 514 -42.33 -61.09 51.15
C LEU A 514 -41.41 -62.32 51.18
N THR A 515 -40.27 -62.18 51.84
CA THR A 515 -39.25 -63.24 51.94
C THR A 515 -39.44 -64.18 53.14
N ASN A 516 -40.28 -63.82 54.12
CA ASN A 516 -40.56 -64.58 55.34
C ASN A 516 -42.02 -64.45 55.83
#